data_AF-A0A1N6FQY0-F1
#
_entry.id   AF-A0A1N6FQY0-F1
#
_cell.length_a   1.000
_cell.length_b   1.000
_cell.length_c   1.000
_cell.angle_alpha   90.00
_cell.angle_beta   90.00
_cell.angle_gamma   90.00
#
_symmetry.space_group_name_H-M   'P 1'
#
loop_
_entity.id
_entity.type
_entity.pdbx_description
1 polymer ?
#
loop_
_entity_poly.entity_id
_entity_poly.type
_entity_poly.pdbx_seq_one_letter_code
_entity_poly.pdbx_strand_id
1 'polypeptide(L)'
;MAEESTEELPSVEDLMQRIAENYDSLPRQLKNVATYIEQHRSSVMVDRTSDIAASCGVHPSAVVRFAQRFGFSGFSDLQAVFRQAYTGQGTSSPSYQQRIRKLIDEKPGALSGGSVAREFVAACRGGLDELEAGLDDAQFDAAVKMLQQADNIYVVGVRRSFPVASYIVYALQHTPKRVHLVSGFGGMYREQIRSVRKGDVVIAISFAPYGKETQYCLRVAHHHQAKTLVISDSQLSPLARYATTQLYVKEGSAFAFRSLTSTICLCQALFIALAYKLELNVEESKDTGGYDD
;
A
#
# COMPACT_ATOMS: atom_id res chain seq x y z
N MET A 1 -11.68 -47.93 8.45
CA MET A 1 -11.96 -46.71 9.23
C MET A 1 -10.75 -46.44 10.11
N ALA A 2 -9.92 -45.49 9.70
CA ALA A 2 -8.95 -44.84 10.55
C ALA A 2 -9.13 -43.35 10.21
N GLU A 3 -9.71 -42.60 11.14
CA GLU A 3 -9.79 -41.15 11.06
C GLU A 3 -8.38 -40.60 11.31
N GLU A 4 -7.76 -40.05 10.27
CA GLU A 4 -6.60 -39.18 10.44
C GLU A 4 -7.08 -37.89 11.12
N SER A 5 -6.76 -37.74 12.39
CA SER A 5 -6.92 -36.51 13.14
C SER A 5 -5.97 -35.45 12.59
N THR A 6 -6.49 -34.50 11.84
CA THR A 6 -5.77 -33.27 11.46
C THR A 6 -5.56 -32.43 12.73
N GLU A 7 -4.39 -32.54 13.36
CA GLU A 7 -4.01 -31.63 14.44
C GLU A 7 -3.87 -30.20 13.86
N GLU A 8 -4.75 -29.29 14.30
CA GLU A 8 -4.65 -27.88 13.98
C GLU A 8 -3.33 -27.31 14.54
N LEU A 9 -2.53 -26.71 13.66
CA LEU A 9 -1.30 -26.01 14.04
C LEU A 9 -1.64 -24.85 15.01
N PRO A 10 -0.86 -24.64 16.10
CA PRO A 10 -1.10 -23.57 17.07
C PRO A 10 -0.94 -22.19 16.42
N SER A 11 -1.66 -21.17 16.91
CA SER A 11 -1.48 -19.80 16.43
C SER A 11 -0.10 -19.23 16.80
N VAL A 12 0.36 -18.17 16.11
CA VAL A 12 1.62 -17.51 16.47
C VAL A 12 1.52 -16.93 17.87
N GLU A 13 0.41 -16.31 18.23
CA GLU A 13 0.17 -15.78 19.58
C GLU A 13 0.26 -16.87 20.65
N ASP A 14 -0.35 -18.04 20.43
CA ASP A 14 -0.27 -19.17 21.36
C ASP A 14 1.16 -19.72 21.48
N LEU A 15 1.89 -19.79 20.36
CA LEU A 15 3.29 -20.19 20.36
C LEU A 15 4.17 -19.20 21.14
N MET A 16 3.98 -17.89 20.93
CA MET A 16 4.74 -16.87 21.65
C MET A 16 4.42 -16.85 23.14
N GLN A 17 3.16 -17.09 23.50
CA GLN A 17 2.74 -17.24 24.89
C GLN A 17 3.43 -18.44 25.56
N ARG A 18 3.46 -19.61 24.90
CA ARG A 18 4.17 -20.80 25.39
C ARG A 18 5.68 -20.57 25.51
N ILE A 19 6.28 -19.83 24.57
CA ILE A 19 7.70 -19.44 24.64
C ILE A 19 7.95 -18.55 25.85
N ALA A 20 7.10 -17.54 26.09
CA ALA A 20 7.22 -16.62 27.22
C ALA A 20 7.09 -17.35 28.56
N GLU A 21 6.11 -18.24 28.71
CA GLU A 21 5.90 -19.03 29.94
C GLU A 21 7.08 -19.95 30.27
N ASN A 22 7.79 -20.44 29.26
CA ASN A 22 8.93 -21.33 29.45
C ASN A 22 10.28 -20.60 29.42
N TYR A 23 10.31 -19.31 29.11
CA TYR A 23 11.52 -18.55 28.79
C TYR A 23 12.59 -18.63 29.89
N ASP A 24 12.19 -18.54 31.16
CA ASP A 24 13.13 -18.57 32.28
C ASP A 24 13.83 -19.91 32.44
N SER A 25 13.15 -21.01 32.09
CA SER A 25 13.67 -22.38 32.14
C SER A 25 14.55 -22.76 30.94
N LEU A 26 14.62 -21.91 29.91
CA LEU A 26 15.40 -22.20 28.70
C LEU A 26 16.92 -22.07 28.97
N PRO A 27 17.75 -22.97 28.42
CA PRO A 27 19.20 -22.77 28.34
C PRO A 27 19.55 -21.49 27.59
N ARG A 28 20.68 -20.85 27.92
CA ARG A 28 21.12 -19.57 27.31
C ARG A 28 21.07 -19.56 25.78
N GLN A 29 21.49 -20.65 25.13
CA GLN A 29 21.44 -20.79 23.67
C GLN A 29 20.01 -20.75 23.12
N LEU A 30 19.04 -21.34 23.83
CA LEU A 30 17.63 -21.33 23.42
C LEU A 30 16.94 -20.00 23.76
N LYS A 31 17.37 -19.29 24.81
CA LYS A 31 16.90 -17.92 25.10
C LYS A 31 17.28 -16.94 23.99
N ASN A 32 18.47 -17.09 23.39
CA ASN A 32 18.89 -16.29 22.25
C ASN A 32 17.97 -16.53 21.04
N VAL A 33 17.63 -17.80 20.77
CA VAL A 33 16.71 -18.18 19.67
C VAL A 33 15.29 -17.66 19.94
N ALA A 34 14.78 -17.77 21.17
CA ALA A 34 13.48 -17.21 21.56
C ALA A 34 13.43 -15.69 21.35
N THR A 35 14.46 -14.98 21.80
CA THR A 35 14.58 -13.52 21.65
C THR A 35 14.63 -13.12 20.18
N TYR A 36 15.36 -13.87 19.36
CA TYR A 36 15.43 -13.61 17.92
C TYR A 36 14.04 -13.75 17.27
N ILE A 37 13.32 -14.84 17.54
CA ILE A 37 11.98 -15.10 16.99
C ILE A 37 10.98 -14.02 17.42
N GLU A 38 11.05 -13.57 18.67
CA GLU A 38 10.23 -12.47 19.21
C GLU A 38 10.47 -11.14 18.47
N GLN A 39 11.72 -10.82 18.20
CA GLN A 39 12.11 -9.56 17.55
C GLN A 39 11.87 -9.56 16.04
N HIS A 40 11.84 -10.75 15.42
CA HIS A 40 11.84 -10.93 13.97
C HIS A 40 10.64 -11.74 13.46
N ARG A 41 9.51 -11.72 14.17
CA ARG A 41 8.33 -12.56 13.87
C ARG A 41 7.90 -12.56 12.40
N SER A 42 8.03 -11.43 11.71
CA SER A 42 7.66 -11.27 10.29
C SER A 42 8.70 -11.79 9.28
N SER A 43 9.97 -11.95 9.65
CA SER A 43 11.03 -12.51 8.77
C SER A 43 11.27 -14.00 9.00
N VAL A 44 10.95 -14.51 10.19
CA VAL A 44 11.15 -15.94 10.56
C VAL A 44 10.54 -16.90 9.53
N MET A 45 9.49 -16.50 8.80
CA MET A 45 8.88 -17.29 7.73
C MET A 45 9.81 -17.60 6.53
N VAL A 46 10.88 -16.83 6.32
CA VAL A 46 11.82 -16.97 5.19
C VAL A 46 13.27 -17.16 5.62
N ASP A 47 13.58 -16.96 6.90
CA ASP A 47 14.93 -17.14 7.44
C ASP A 47 15.34 -18.63 7.42
N ARG A 48 16.59 -18.92 7.04
CA ARG A 48 17.13 -20.27 7.11
C ARG A 48 17.62 -20.54 8.53
N THR A 49 17.56 -21.80 8.95
CA THR A 49 18.11 -22.27 10.24
C THR A 49 19.56 -21.83 10.44
N SER A 50 20.38 -21.82 9.37
CA SER A 50 21.77 -21.36 9.38
C SER A 50 21.90 -19.88 9.73
N ASP A 51 21.00 -19.06 9.21
CA ASP A 51 21.05 -17.60 9.30
C ASP A 51 20.64 -17.17 10.72
N ILE A 52 19.58 -17.79 11.24
CA ILE A 52 19.14 -17.60 12.64
C ILE A 52 20.23 -18.05 13.61
N ALA A 53 20.86 -19.19 13.35
CA ALA A 53 21.93 -19.71 14.19
C ALA A 53 23.13 -18.75 14.23
N ALA A 54 23.53 -18.22 13.08
CA ALA A 54 24.58 -17.22 12.97
C ALA A 54 24.22 -15.93 13.73
N SER A 55 23.01 -15.39 13.55
CA SER A 55 22.54 -14.19 14.26
C SER A 55 22.45 -14.38 15.77
N CYS A 56 22.14 -15.59 16.23
CA CYS A 56 22.04 -15.92 17.65
C CYS A 56 23.37 -16.33 18.30
N GLY A 57 24.44 -16.50 17.51
CA GLY A 57 25.73 -17.02 17.98
C GLY A 57 25.66 -18.47 18.47
N VAL A 58 24.83 -19.30 17.84
CA VAL A 58 24.61 -20.71 18.22
C VAL A 58 24.85 -21.65 17.04
N HIS A 59 25.00 -22.94 17.31
CA HIS A 59 25.05 -23.96 16.26
C HIS A 59 23.65 -24.22 15.67
N PRO A 60 23.48 -24.52 14.37
CA PRO A 60 22.17 -24.80 13.75
C PRO A 60 21.33 -25.86 14.47
N SER A 61 21.97 -26.85 15.10
CA SER A 61 21.28 -27.86 15.92
C SER A 61 20.58 -27.28 17.15
N ALA A 62 20.99 -26.11 17.65
CA ALA A 62 20.28 -25.43 18.74
C ALA A 62 18.93 -24.87 18.27
N VAL A 63 18.84 -24.38 17.03
CA VAL A 63 17.58 -23.89 16.43
C VAL A 63 16.61 -25.06 16.17
N VAL A 64 17.11 -26.23 15.79
CA VAL A 64 16.29 -27.45 15.67
C VAL A 64 15.81 -27.93 17.05
N ARG A 65 16.70 -27.97 18.05
CA ARG A 65 16.33 -28.32 19.44
C ARG A 65 15.32 -27.34 20.04
N PHE A 66 15.41 -26.05 19.68
CA PHE A 66 14.41 -25.06 20.04
C PHE A 66 13.02 -25.47 19.55
N ALA A 67 12.89 -25.78 18.26
CA ALA A 67 11.61 -26.21 17.68
C ALA A 67 11.06 -27.48 18.34
N GLN A 68 11.93 -28.49 18.56
CA GLN A 68 11.55 -29.73 19.25
C GLN A 68 11.08 -29.51 20.68
N ARG A 69 11.69 -28.56 21.40
CA ARG A 69 11.28 -28.20 22.76
C ARG A 69 9.84 -27.69 22.84
N PHE A 70 9.35 -27.04 21.78
CA PHE A 70 7.99 -26.51 21.70
C PHE A 70 7.02 -27.45 20.96
N GLY A 71 7.41 -28.70 20.73
CA GLY A 71 6.54 -29.75 20.21
C GLY A 71 6.55 -29.90 18.69
N PHE A 72 7.51 -29.30 17.99
CA PHE A 72 7.63 -29.42 16.53
C PHE A 72 8.66 -30.47 16.14
N SER A 73 8.45 -31.16 15.03
CA SER A 73 9.39 -32.16 14.50
C SER A 73 10.77 -31.56 14.15
N GLY A 74 10.81 -30.28 13.79
CA GLY A 74 12.02 -29.51 13.52
C GLY A 74 11.72 -28.03 13.22
N PHE A 75 12.75 -27.27 12.85
CA PHE A 75 12.58 -25.82 12.64
C PHE A 75 11.63 -25.49 11.48
N SER A 76 11.61 -26.29 10.41
CA SER A 76 10.71 -26.08 9.28
C SER A 76 9.23 -26.21 9.64
N ASP A 77 8.92 -27.02 10.65
CA ASP A 77 7.58 -27.28 11.18
C ASP A 77 7.14 -26.11 12.09
N LEU A 78 8.01 -25.66 13.00
CA LEU A 78 7.80 -24.40 13.72
C LEU A 78 7.63 -23.21 12.77
N GLN A 79 8.45 -23.12 11.71
CA GLN A 79 8.36 -22.09 10.68
C GLN A 79 7.04 -22.16 9.90
N ALA A 80 6.38 -23.32 9.83
CA ALA A 80 5.07 -23.46 9.22
C ALA A 80 3.98 -22.69 9.98
N VAL A 81 4.06 -22.58 11.32
CA VAL A 81 3.16 -21.76 12.13
C VAL A 81 3.25 -20.27 11.76
N PHE A 82 4.48 -19.75 11.65
CA PHE A 82 4.72 -18.38 11.22
C PHE A 82 4.27 -18.18 9.77
N ARG A 83 4.54 -19.14 8.88
CA ARG A 83 3.98 -19.09 7.52
C ARG A 83 2.46 -19.06 7.58
N GLN A 84 1.78 -19.94 8.28
CA GLN A 84 0.31 -19.96 8.30
C GLN A 84 -0.30 -18.68 8.87
N ALA A 85 0.22 -18.15 9.98
CA ALA A 85 -0.30 -16.91 10.57
C ALA A 85 -0.04 -15.68 9.67
N TYR A 86 1.15 -15.57 9.08
CA TYR A 86 1.50 -14.45 8.20
C TYR A 86 1.10 -14.64 6.72
N THR A 87 0.66 -15.84 6.34
CA THR A 87 0.02 -16.13 5.04
C THR A 87 -1.52 -16.05 5.16
N GLY A 88 -2.08 -16.28 6.35
CA GLY A 88 -3.53 -16.27 6.63
C GLY A 88 -4.10 -14.92 7.11
N GLN A 89 -3.30 -14.05 7.72
CA GLN A 89 -3.75 -12.71 8.16
C GLN A 89 -3.25 -11.54 7.28
N GLY A 90 -2.59 -11.84 6.17
CA GLY A 90 -2.06 -10.83 5.26
C GLY A 90 -2.20 -11.26 3.81
N THR A 91 -2.89 -10.43 3.04
CA THR A 91 -2.83 -10.33 1.59
C THR A 91 -1.39 -10.11 1.08
N SER A 92 -0.52 -11.08 1.26
CA SER A 92 0.87 -11.03 0.83
C SER A 92 0.92 -11.34 -0.67
N SER A 93 0.58 -10.33 -1.46
CA SER A 93 0.93 -10.28 -2.88
C SER A 93 2.42 -10.68 -3.01
N PRO A 94 2.81 -11.56 -3.95
CA PRO A 94 4.16 -12.11 -4.03
C PRO A 94 5.21 -10.99 -3.95
N SER A 95 6.33 -11.22 -3.27
CA SER A 95 7.42 -10.24 -3.21
C SER A 95 7.92 -9.92 -4.63
N TYR A 96 8.52 -8.75 -4.81
CA TYR A 96 9.06 -8.39 -6.14
C TYR A 96 10.05 -9.44 -6.66
N GLN A 97 10.91 -9.98 -5.79
CA GLN A 97 11.83 -11.04 -6.15
C GLN A 97 11.10 -12.32 -6.58
N GLN A 98 10.02 -12.69 -5.92
CA GLN A 98 9.20 -13.85 -6.30
C GLN A 98 8.53 -13.63 -7.66
N ARG A 99 8.04 -12.42 -7.96
CA ARG A 99 7.49 -12.08 -9.29
C ARG A 99 8.54 -12.18 -10.39
N ILE A 100 9.75 -11.68 -10.13
CA ILE A 100 10.87 -11.77 -11.08
C ILE A 100 11.32 -13.21 -11.27
N ARG A 101 11.43 -14.02 -10.20
CA ARG A 101 11.77 -15.45 -10.33
C ARG A 101 10.72 -16.20 -11.15
N LYS A 102 9.44 -15.97 -10.86
CA LYS A 102 8.34 -16.53 -11.65
C LYS A 102 8.44 -16.14 -13.13
N LEU A 103 8.77 -14.88 -13.44
CA LEU A 103 9.01 -14.44 -14.82
C LEU A 103 10.15 -15.21 -15.49
N ILE A 104 11.27 -15.42 -14.77
CA ILE A 104 12.42 -16.19 -15.27
C ILE A 104 12.01 -17.65 -15.56
N ASP A 105 11.21 -18.25 -14.67
CA ASP A 105 10.74 -19.63 -14.79
C ASP A 105 9.73 -19.80 -15.94
N GLU A 106 8.85 -18.82 -16.16
CA GLU A 106 7.80 -18.85 -17.20
C GLU A 106 8.33 -18.59 -18.62
N LYS A 107 9.43 -17.85 -18.76
CA LYS A 107 10.08 -17.57 -20.05
C LYS A 107 11.55 -18.07 -20.03
N PRO A 108 11.79 -19.39 -20.01
CA PRO A 108 13.13 -19.96 -20.01
C PRO A 108 13.80 -19.75 -21.39
N GLY A 109 14.50 -18.63 -21.52
CA GLY A 109 15.13 -18.16 -22.76
C GLY A 109 15.21 -16.65 -22.74
N ALA A 110 16.42 -16.11 -22.58
CA ALA A 110 16.71 -14.75 -22.14
C ALA A 110 15.82 -13.66 -22.78
N LEU A 111 14.78 -13.23 -22.06
CA LEU A 111 14.16 -11.92 -22.29
C LEU A 111 15.26 -10.87 -22.20
N SER A 112 15.61 -10.25 -23.33
CA SER A 112 16.50 -9.08 -23.29
C SER A 112 15.84 -7.96 -22.49
N GLY A 113 16.62 -7.12 -21.81
CA GLY A 113 16.08 -5.96 -21.09
C GLY A 113 15.19 -5.07 -21.98
N GLY A 114 15.52 -4.95 -23.27
CA GLY A 114 14.70 -4.23 -24.24
C GLY A 114 13.33 -4.88 -24.53
N SER A 115 13.25 -6.22 -24.51
CA SER A 115 11.95 -6.92 -24.64
C SER A 115 11.06 -6.73 -23.42
N VAL A 116 11.63 -6.79 -22.21
CA VAL A 116 10.94 -6.50 -20.95
C VAL A 116 10.39 -5.07 -20.95
N ALA A 117 11.21 -4.10 -21.36
CA ALA A 117 10.79 -2.70 -21.46
C ALA A 117 9.65 -2.52 -22.46
N ARG A 118 9.72 -3.12 -23.65
CA ARG A 118 8.66 -3.02 -24.66
C ARG A 118 7.34 -3.66 -24.20
N GLU A 119 7.39 -4.81 -23.54
CA GLU A 119 6.20 -5.46 -22.97
C GLU A 119 5.58 -4.61 -21.86
N PHE A 120 6.41 -3.99 -21.00
CA PHE A 120 5.92 -3.06 -19.99
C PHE A 120 5.30 -1.79 -20.60
N VAL A 121 5.91 -1.21 -21.64
CA VAL A 121 5.35 -0.07 -22.38
C VAL A 121 4.02 -0.43 -23.04
N ALA A 122 3.91 -1.62 -23.63
CA ALA A 122 2.65 -2.10 -24.20
C ALA A 122 1.56 -2.23 -23.13
N ALA A 123 1.90 -2.75 -21.94
CA ALA A 123 0.97 -2.78 -20.81
C ALA A 123 0.57 -1.39 -20.34
N CYS A 124 1.50 -0.41 -20.29
CA CYS A 124 1.17 0.98 -19.98
C CYS A 124 0.18 1.57 -20.98
N ARG A 125 0.35 1.30 -22.29
CA ARG A 125 -0.58 1.75 -23.33
C ARG A 125 -1.98 1.16 -23.11
N GLY A 126 -2.07 -0.16 -22.93
CA GLY A 126 -3.37 -0.80 -22.64
C GLY A 126 -4.05 -0.24 -21.39
N GLY A 127 -3.28 0.10 -20.35
CA GLY A 127 -3.82 0.77 -19.16
C GLY A 127 -4.27 2.22 -19.37
N LEU A 128 -3.73 2.92 -20.37
CA LEU A 128 -4.21 4.26 -20.76
C LEU A 128 -5.47 4.14 -21.62
N ASP A 129 -5.50 3.19 -22.55
CA ASP A 129 -6.67 2.91 -23.38
C ASP A 129 -7.89 2.53 -22.50
N GLU A 130 -7.67 1.71 -21.46
CA GLU A 130 -8.71 1.37 -20.48
C GLU A 130 -9.15 2.57 -19.62
N LEU A 131 -8.22 3.49 -19.30
CA LEU A 131 -8.56 4.72 -18.57
C LEU A 131 -9.42 5.65 -19.41
N GLU A 132 -9.06 5.84 -20.69
CA GLU A 132 -9.81 6.67 -21.63
C GLU A 132 -11.23 6.12 -21.84
N ALA A 133 -11.35 4.82 -22.11
CA ALA A 133 -12.64 4.19 -22.34
C ALA A 133 -13.53 4.13 -21.08
N GLY A 134 -12.92 4.13 -19.89
CA GLY A 134 -13.61 3.99 -18.61
C GLY A 134 -13.76 5.30 -17.82
N LEU A 135 -13.36 6.44 -18.37
CA LEU A 135 -13.45 7.72 -17.68
C LEU A 135 -14.92 8.13 -17.50
N ASP A 136 -15.32 8.35 -16.25
CA ASP A 136 -16.64 8.88 -15.92
C ASP A 136 -16.56 10.41 -15.84
N ASP A 137 -17.02 11.08 -16.89
CA ASP A 137 -17.01 12.53 -17.01
C ASP A 137 -17.73 13.21 -15.84
N ALA A 138 -18.84 12.66 -15.36
CA ALA A 138 -19.62 13.25 -14.27
C ALA A 138 -18.86 13.15 -12.94
N GLN A 139 -18.21 12.02 -12.65
CA GLN A 139 -17.34 11.90 -11.48
C GLN A 139 -16.09 12.79 -11.60
N PHE A 140 -15.51 12.89 -12.79
CA PHE A 140 -14.34 13.73 -13.04
C PHE A 140 -14.66 15.22 -12.82
N ASP A 141 -15.75 15.72 -13.41
CA ASP A 141 -16.20 17.11 -13.21
C ASP A 141 -16.58 17.38 -11.75
N ALA A 142 -17.21 16.42 -11.07
CA ALA A 142 -17.50 16.52 -9.64
C ALA A 142 -16.21 16.63 -8.81
N ALA A 143 -15.16 15.88 -9.17
CA ALA A 143 -13.85 15.97 -8.52
C ALA A 143 -13.22 17.34 -8.74
N VAL A 144 -13.22 17.86 -9.97
CA VAL A 144 -12.68 19.19 -10.30
C VAL A 144 -13.42 20.28 -9.51
N LYS A 145 -14.76 20.27 -9.53
CA LYS A 145 -15.58 21.22 -8.77
C LYS A 145 -15.33 21.15 -7.27
N MET A 146 -15.18 19.94 -6.73
CA MET A 146 -14.86 19.73 -5.33
C MET A 146 -13.52 20.34 -4.95
N LEU A 147 -12.47 20.15 -5.76
CA LEU A 147 -11.16 20.75 -5.53
C LEU A 147 -11.19 22.27 -5.72
N GLN A 148 -11.96 22.77 -6.69
CA GLN A 148 -12.16 24.21 -6.91
C GLN A 148 -12.82 24.90 -5.70
N GLN A 149 -13.69 24.20 -4.97
CA GLN A 149 -14.38 24.75 -3.79
C GLN A 149 -13.62 24.51 -2.47
N ALA A 150 -12.54 23.74 -2.48
CA ALA A 150 -11.82 23.35 -1.26
C ALA A 150 -11.09 24.53 -0.60
N ASP A 151 -11.18 24.61 0.73
CA ASP A 151 -10.38 25.52 1.55
C ASP A 151 -8.92 25.04 1.67
N ASN A 152 -8.77 23.73 1.92
CA ASN A 152 -7.49 23.01 1.93
C ASN A 152 -7.65 21.66 1.23
N ILE A 153 -6.59 21.21 0.56
CA ILE A 153 -6.50 19.92 -0.13
C ILE A 153 -5.42 19.09 0.56
N TYR A 154 -5.81 17.99 1.20
CA TYR A 154 -4.91 17.02 1.79
C TYR A 154 -4.77 15.81 0.87
N VAL A 155 -3.54 15.39 0.58
CA VAL A 155 -3.28 14.26 -0.30
C VAL A 155 -2.61 13.15 0.47
N VAL A 156 -3.16 11.94 0.41
CA VAL A 156 -2.61 10.76 1.06
C VAL A 156 -2.49 9.59 0.08
N GLY A 157 -1.29 9.02 0.03
CA GLY A 157 -0.99 7.79 -0.68
C GLY A 157 0.23 7.16 -0.03
N VAL A 158 0.20 5.85 0.20
CA VAL A 158 1.30 5.13 0.87
C VAL A 158 1.95 4.11 -0.04
N ARG A 159 3.21 3.77 0.25
CA ARG A 159 3.99 2.76 -0.49
C ARG A 159 4.00 3.11 -1.98
N ARG A 160 3.54 2.23 -2.87
CA ARG A 160 3.52 2.46 -4.32
C ARG A 160 2.68 3.67 -4.77
N SER A 161 1.70 4.08 -3.97
CA SER A 161 0.85 5.25 -4.27
C SER A 161 1.47 6.57 -3.79
N PHE A 162 2.53 6.53 -2.97
CA PHE A 162 3.18 7.74 -2.44
C PHE A 162 3.78 8.63 -3.54
N PRO A 163 4.48 8.10 -4.57
CA PRO A 163 4.98 8.94 -5.66
C PRO A 163 3.87 9.69 -6.41
N VAL A 164 2.71 9.06 -6.61
CA VAL A 164 1.55 9.70 -7.25
C VAL A 164 1.00 10.82 -6.36
N ALA A 165 0.85 10.56 -5.06
CA ALA A 165 0.41 11.57 -4.09
C ALA A 165 1.38 12.75 -4.03
N SER A 166 2.69 12.49 -4.02
CA SER A 166 3.72 13.53 -4.04
C SER A 166 3.66 14.35 -5.34
N TYR A 167 3.43 13.70 -6.48
CA TYR A 167 3.34 14.38 -7.76
C TYR A 167 2.13 15.32 -7.85
N ILE A 168 0.93 14.84 -7.48
CA ILE A 168 -0.26 15.71 -7.55
C ILE A 168 -0.18 16.86 -6.54
N VAL A 169 0.47 16.68 -5.39
CA VAL A 169 0.77 17.81 -4.48
C VAL A 169 1.64 18.85 -5.17
N TYR A 170 2.75 18.44 -5.80
CA TYR A 170 3.60 19.34 -6.58
C TYR A 170 2.82 20.09 -7.66
N ALA A 171 1.98 19.39 -8.42
CA ALA A 171 1.19 20.00 -9.48
C ALA A 171 0.19 21.02 -8.92
N LEU A 172 -0.62 20.64 -7.92
CA LEU A 172 -1.62 21.51 -7.34
C LEU A 172 -1.03 22.74 -6.62
N GLN A 173 0.23 22.70 -6.19
CA GLN A 173 0.94 23.86 -5.63
C GLN A 173 1.19 24.99 -6.65
N HIS A 174 0.99 24.75 -7.95
CA HIS A 174 1.00 25.79 -8.98
C HIS A 174 -0.35 26.51 -9.13
N THR A 175 -1.31 26.22 -8.25
CA THR A 175 -2.61 26.91 -8.15
C THR A 175 -2.66 27.72 -6.85
N PRO A 176 -3.59 28.68 -6.68
CA PRO A 176 -3.76 29.40 -5.41
C PRO A 176 -4.30 28.53 -4.26
N LYS A 177 -4.46 27.21 -4.43
CA LYS A 177 -4.99 26.30 -3.42
C LYS A 177 -3.97 26.00 -2.32
N ARG A 178 -4.47 25.80 -1.10
CA ARG A 178 -3.66 25.31 0.03
C ARG A 178 -3.58 23.79 -0.03
N VAL A 179 -2.38 23.26 -0.29
CA VAL A 179 -2.18 21.82 -0.55
C VAL A 179 -1.22 21.23 0.46
N HIS A 180 -1.56 20.08 1.02
CA HIS A 180 -0.80 19.39 2.05
C HIS A 180 -0.58 17.91 1.69
N LEU A 181 0.68 17.47 1.74
CA LEU A 181 1.00 16.04 1.68
C LEU A 181 0.88 15.43 3.07
N VAL A 182 0.02 14.42 3.22
CA VAL A 182 -0.04 13.57 4.42
C VAL A 182 0.97 12.45 4.26
N SER A 183 2.23 12.77 4.57
CA SER A 183 3.38 11.87 4.37
C SER A 183 3.51 10.79 5.44
N GLY A 184 3.05 11.07 6.65
CA GLY A 184 3.24 10.20 7.82
C GLY A 184 4.68 10.01 8.26
N PHE A 185 5.60 10.91 7.86
CA PHE A 185 6.97 10.90 8.37
C PHE A 185 6.97 10.86 9.91
N GLY A 186 7.81 10.01 10.49
CA GLY A 186 7.84 9.77 11.93
C GLY A 186 6.59 9.08 12.50
N GLY A 187 5.75 8.47 11.66
CA GLY A 187 4.49 7.85 12.07
C GLY A 187 3.33 8.84 12.28
N MET A 188 3.47 10.08 11.81
CA MET A 188 2.61 11.20 12.17
C MET A 188 1.33 11.34 11.32
N TYR A 189 0.79 10.24 10.79
CA TYR A 189 -0.46 10.28 10.00
C TYR A 189 -1.62 10.89 10.80
N ARG A 190 -1.69 10.59 12.10
CA ARG A 190 -2.75 11.09 12.98
C ARG A 190 -2.67 12.60 13.15
N GLU A 191 -1.47 13.11 13.40
CA GLU A 191 -1.21 14.52 13.66
C GLU A 191 -1.37 15.37 12.42
N GLN A 192 -0.99 14.85 11.25
CA GLN A 192 -1.12 15.57 9.97
C GLN A 192 -2.58 15.71 9.52
N ILE A 193 -3.42 14.70 9.79
CA ILE A 193 -4.83 14.70 9.36
C ILE A 193 -5.78 15.32 10.41
N ARG A 194 -5.34 15.54 11.66
CA ARG A 194 -6.22 15.95 12.78
C ARG A 194 -6.99 17.26 12.57
N SER A 195 -6.48 18.15 11.72
CA SER A 195 -7.06 19.48 11.49
C SER A 195 -8.06 19.51 10.34
N VAL A 196 -8.20 18.40 9.59
CA VAL A 196 -9.17 18.27 8.51
C VAL A 196 -10.58 18.52 9.05
N ARG A 197 -11.36 19.33 8.34
CA ARG A 197 -12.71 19.75 8.74
C ARG A 197 -13.59 19.98 7.53
N LYS A 198 -14.88 20.23 7.78
CA LYS A 198 -15.84 20.69 6.77
C LYS A 198 -15.26 21.89 5.98
N GLY A 199 -15.32 21.81 4.65
CA GLY A 199 -14.71 22.77 3.73
C GLY A 199 -13.42 22.25 3.08
N ASP A 200 -12.74 21.31 3.72
CA ASP A 200 -11.54 20.67 3.18
C ASP A 200 -11.87 19.47 2.27
N VAL A 201 -10.89 19.09 1.47
CA VAL A 201 -10.91 17.87 0.64
C VAL A 201 -9.73 16.98 0.97
N VAL A 202 -9.97 15.68 1.12
CA VAL A 202 -8.92 14.66 1.18
C VAL A 202 -8.90 13.83 -0.10
N ILE A 203 -7.80 13.93 -0.85
CA ILE A 203 -7.49 13.05 -1.99
C ILE A 203 -6.78 11.81 -1.45
N ALA A 204 -7.42 10.65 -1.56
CA ALA A 204 -6.85 9.37 -1.16
C ALA A 204 -6.57 8.49 -2.36
N ILE A 205 -5.31 8.13 -2.54
CA ILE A 205 -4.84 7.28 -3.64
C ILE A 205 -4.46 5.93 -3.05
N SER A 206 -5.21 4.88 -3.41
CA SER A 206 -4.93 3.54 -2.89
C SER A 206 -5.44 2.46 -3.82
N PHE A 207 -4.66 1.40 -3.93
CA PHE A 207 -4.96 0.23 -4.74
C PHE A 207 -4.82 -1.04 -3.91
N ALA A 208 -5.45 -2.13 -4.34
CA ALA A 208 -5.29 -3.42 -3.66
C ALA A 208 -3.79 -3.83 -3.61
N PRO A 209 -3.24 -4.19 -2.43
CA PRO A 209 -3.87 -4.20 -1.10
C PRO A 209 -3.91 -2.79 -0.45
N TYR A 210 -5.12 -2.28 -0.22
CA TYR A 210 -5.38 -0.90 0.20
C TYR A 210 -4.64 -0.54 1.50
N GLY A 211 -3.96 0.61 1.52
CA GLY A 211 -3.17 1.08 2.66
C GLY A 211 -4.02 1.34 3.90
N LYS A 212 -3.61 0.81 5.06
CA LYS A 212 -4.34 1.00 6.33
C LYS A 212 -4.30 2.47 6.78
N GLU A 213 -3.18 3.15 6.51
CA GLU A 213 -2.93 4.55 6.78
C GLU A 213 -3.82 5.45 5.91
N THR A 214 -3.91 5.15 4.61
CA THR A 214 -4.84 5.83 3.69
C THR A 214 -6.28 5.64 4.14
N GLN A 215 -6.68 4.42 4.49
CA GLN A 215 -8.02 4.13 5.02
C GLN A 215 -8.29 4.87 6.34
N TYR A 216 -7.29 4.97 7.23
CA TYR A 216 -7.40 5.73 8.46
C TYR A 216 -7.67 7.21 8.18
N CYS A 217 -6.89 7.84 7.30
CA CYS A 217 -7.06 9.25 6.95
C CYS A 217 -8.44 9.50 6.33
N LEU A 218 -8.93 8.59 5.49
CA LEU A 218 -10.27 8.69 4.89
C LEU A 218 -11.38 8.64 5.94
N ARG A 219 -11.28 7.75 6.93
CA ARG A 219 -12.23 7.67 8.05
C ARG A 219 -12.26 8.94 8.87
N VAL A 220 -11.08 9.51 9.17
CA VAL A 220 -10.97 10.77 9.92
C VAL A 220 -11.61 11.92 9.15
N ALA A 221 -11.32 12.03 7.85
CA ALA A 221 -11.91 13.04 6.97
C ALA A 221 -13.44 12.97 6.97
N HIS A 222 -13.99 11.77 6.79
CA HIS A 222 -15.43 11.53 6.81
C HIS A 222 -16.05 11.89 8.17
N HIS A 223 -15.41 11.48 9.28
CA HIS A 223 -15.86 11.83 10.64
C HIS A 223 -15.90 13.35 10.86
N HIS A 224 -14.96 14.10 10.28
CA HIS A 224 -14.93 15.56 10.36
C HIS A 224 -15.72 16.28 9.25
N GLN A 225 -16.55 15.54 8.49
CA GLN A 225 -17.40 16.08 7.43
C GLN A 225 -16.64 16.78 6.30
N ALA A 226 -15.36 16.46 6.12
CA ALA A 226 -14.59 16.86 4.95
C ALA A 226 -15.01 16.03 3.74
N LYS A 227 -14.92 16.61 2.54
CA LYS A 227 -15.17 15.86 1.31
C LYS A 227 -13.96 14.99 0.99
N THR A 228 -14.19 13.91 0.27
CA THR A 228 -13.18 12.89 -0.04
C THR A 228 -13.22 12.54 -1.52
N LEU A 229 -12.05 12.62 -2.16
CA LEU A 229 -11.83 12.13 -3.52
C LEU A 229 -11.01 10.85 -3.42
N VAL A 230 -11.57 9.71 -3.82
CA VAL A 230 -10.87 8.42 -3.80
C VAL A 230 -10.44 8.06 -5.22
N ILE A 231 -9.14 7.81 -5.40
CA ILE A 231 -8.56 7.26 -6.63
C ILE A 231 -8.14 5.81 -6.35
N SER A 232 -8.81 4.85 -7.00
CA SER A 232 -8.61 3.42 -6.72
C SER A 232 -8.87 2.51 -7.92
N ASP A 233 -8.62 1.20 -7.78
CA ASP A 233 -8.84 0.17 -8.80
C ASP A 233 -10.22 -0.51 -8.73
N SER A 234 -11.10 -0.11 -7.81
CA SER A 234 -12.41 -0.76 -7.66
C SER A 234 -13.47 0.14 -7.03
N GLN A 235 -14.68 0.08 -7.60
CA GLN A 235 -15.89 0.67 -7.02
C GLN A 235 -16.28 0.07 -5.68
N LEU A 236 -15.83 -1.16 -5.43
CA LEU A 236 -16.09 -1.91 -4.20
C LEU A 236 -14.91 -1.86 -3.23
N SER A 237 -13.98 -0.92 -3.42
CA SER A 237 -12.86 -0.75 -2.50
C SER A 237 -13.38 -0.46 -1.07
N PRO A 238 -12.65 -0.85 -0.01
CA PRO A 238 -13.03 -0.53 1.36
C PRO A 238 -13.02 0.98 1.66
N LEU A 239 -12.48 1.78 0.74
CA LEU A 239 -12.46 3.24 0.73
C LEU A 239 -13.76 3.84 0.16
N ALA A 240 -14.45 3.13 -0.73
CA ALA A 240 -15.63 3.61 -1.45
C ALA A 240 -16.74 4.14 -0.53
N ARG A 241 -16.98 3.47 0.60
CA ARG A 241 -18.00 3.86 1.59
C ARG A 241 -17.79 5.23 2.23
N TYR A 242 -16.57 5.78 2.15
CA TYR A 242 -16.26 7.10 2.69
C TYR A 242 -15.97 8.11 1.58
N ALA A 243 -16.17 7.76 0.31
CA ALA A 243 -15.87 8.63 -0.83
C ALA A 243 -17.06 9.56 -1.12
N THR A 244 -16.78 10.85 -1.29
CA THR A 244 -17.74 11.81 -1.86
C THR A 244 -17.76 11.68 -3.38
N THR A 245 -16.59 11.51 -3.98
CA THR A 245 -16.38 11.27 -5.42
C THR A 245 -15.30 10.20 -5.60
N GLN A 246 -15.46 9.36 -6.63
CA GLN A 246 -14.53 8.28 -6.92
C GLN A 246 -14.06 8.35 -8.37
N LEU A 247 -12.75 8.24 -8.57
CA LEU A 247 -12.16 8.07 -9.88
C LEU A 247 -11.50 6.70 -9.94
N TYR A 248 -11.89 5.92 -10.94
CA TYR A 248 -11.39 4.57 -11.12
C TYR A 248 -10.23 4.56 -12.10
N VAL A 249 -9.17 3.86 -11.72
CA VAL A 249 -8.02 3.66 -12.60
C VAL A 249 -7.65 2.19 -12.53
N LYS A 250 -7.82 1.51 -13.66
CA LYS A 250 -7.22 0.21 -13.88
C LYS A 250 -5.81 0.42 -14.42
N GLU A 251 -4.83 -0.14 -13.72
CA GLU A 251 -3.44 0.00 -14.10
C GLU A 251 -3.03 -1.13 -15.05
N GLY A 252 -2.38 -0.75 -16.14
CA GLY A 252 -1.68 -1.71 -16.99
C GLY A 252 -0.66 -2.51 -16.18
N SER A 253 -0.56 -3.81 -16.46
CA SER A 253 0.34 -4.71 -15.73
C SER A 253 1.08 -5.64 -16.68
N ALA A 254 2.39 -5.74 -16.52
CA ALA A 254 3.23 -6.75 -17.15
C ALA A 254 4.06 -7.45 -16.09
N PHE A 255 4.26 -8.76 -16.21
CA PHE A 255 5.10 -9.54 -15.29
C PHE A 255 4.68 -9.45 -13.81
N ALA A 256 3.39 -9.25 -13.54
CA ALA A 256 2.83 -8.94 -12.22
C ALA A 256 3.33 -7.61 -11.60
N PHE A 257 3.91 -6.71 -12.39
CA PHE A 257 4.20 -5.33 -12.03
C PHE A 257 3.13 -4.41 -12.62
N ARG A 258 2.39 -3.73 -11.73
CA ARG A 258 1.40 -2.73 -12.09
C ARG A 258 2.09 -1.38 -12.34
N SER A 259 1.82 -0.79 -13.50
CA SER A 259 2.28 0.53 -13.88
C SER A 259 1.58 1.64 -13.08
N LEU A 260 2.27 2.75 -12.84
CA LEU A 260 1.68 3.97 -12.27
C LEU A 260 1.25 4.97 -13.37
N THR A 261 1.50 4.68 -14.65
CA THR A 261 1.31 5.60 -15.78
C THR A 261 -0.12 6.14 -15.85
N SER A 262 -1.13 5.26 -15.82
CA SER A 262 -2.55 5.68 -15.90
C SER A 262 -2.94 6.57 -14.72
N THR A 263 -2.49 6.26 -13.51
CA THR A 263 -2.84 7.06 -12.33
C THR A 263 -2.16 8.43 -12.35
N ILE A 264 -0.89 8.50 -12.77
CA ILE A 264 -0.20 9.78 -12.96
C ILE A 264 -0.89 10.61 -14.04
N CYS A 265 -1.25 9.99 -15.17
CA CYS A 265 -1.98 10.65 -16.26
C CYS A 265 -3.31 11.23 -15.77
N LEU A 266 -4.10 10.46 -15.00
CA LEU A 266 -5.34 10.96 -14.41
C LEU A 266 -5.09 12.15 -13.46
N CYS A 267 -4.06 12.07 -12.59
CA CYS A 267 -3.70 13.18 -11.70
C CYS A 267 -3.25 14.44 -12.47
N GLN A 268 -2.55 14.26 -13.59
CA GLN A 268 -2.17 15.36 -14.49
C GLN A 268 -3.40 16.01 -15.13
N ALA A 269 -4.31 15.21 -15.68
CA ALA A 269 -5.56 15.69 -16.25
C ALA A 269 -6.39 16.44 -15.20
N LEU A 270 -6.49 15.90 -13.97
CA LEU A 270 -7.22 16.53 -12.87
C LEU A 270 -6.63 17.90 -12.49
N PHE A 271 -5.30 18.00 -12.43
CA PHE A 271 -4.61 19.27 -12.23
C PHE A 271 -4.91 20.27 -13.36
N ILE A 272 -4.73 19.86 -14.62
CA ILE A 272 -4.96 20.75 -15.78
C ILE A 272 -6.40 21.24 -15.81
N ALA A 273 -7.37 20.36 -15.59
CA ALA A 273 -8.79 20.72 -15.54
C ALA A 273 -9.11 21.68 -14.39
N LEU A 274 -8.53 21.47 -13.21
CA LEU A 274 -8.67 22.39 -12.08
C LEU A 274 -8.04 23.76 -12.39
N ALA A 275 -6.82 23.79 -12.91
CA ALA A 275 -6.14 25.03 -13.26
C ALA A 275 -6.95 25.83 -14.30
N TYR A 276 -7.42 25.16 -15.36
CA TYR A 276 -8.30 25.75 -16.36
C TYR A 276 -9.58 26.36 -15.74
N LYS A 277 -10.25 25.63 -14.84
CA LYS A 277 -11.45 26.14 -14.14
C LYS A 277 -11.16 27.29 -13.17
N LEU A 278 -9.96 27.37 -12.61
CA LEU A 278 -9.58 28.48 -11.74
C LEU A 278 -9.29 29.75 -12.56
N GLU A 279 -8.63 29.62 -13.71
CA GLU A 279 -8.34 30.76 -14.59
C GLU A 279 -9.61 31.36 -15.23
N LEU A 280 -10.57 30.53 -15.66
CA LEU A 280 -11.85 31.03 -16.16
C LEU A 280 -12.57 31.93 -15.15
N ASN A 281 -12.54 31.57 -13.86
CA ASN A 281 -13.15 32.39 -12.82
C ASN A 281 -12.39 33.71 -12.60
N VAL A 282 -11.07 33.71 -12.81
CA VAL A 282 -10.26 34.94 -12.71
C VAL A 282 -10.65 35.88 -13.85
N GLU A 283 -10.78 35.38 -15.09
CA GLU A 283 -11.24 36.15 -16.23
C GLU A 283 -12.69 36.66 -16.05
N GLU A 284 -13.61 35.84 -15.55
CA GLU A 284 -14.98 36.28 -15.22
C GLU A 284 -15.01 37.35 -14.12
N SER A 285 -14.08 37.32 -13.16
CA SER A 285 -13.98 38.35 -12.11
C SER A 285 -13.22 39.60 -12.56
N LYS A 286 -12.48 39.54 -13.67
CA LYS A 286 -11.72 40.66 -14.24
C LYS A 286 -12.58 41.63 -15.06
N ASP A 287 -13.89 41.39 -15.22
CA ASP A 287 -14.84 42.37 -15.75
C ASP A 287 -15.34 43.37 -14.69
N THR A 288 -14.43 43.81 -13.82
CA THR A 288 -14.62 45.01 -12.98
C THR A 288 -13.34 45.85 -12.97
N GLY A 289 -12.98 46.39 -14.14
CA GLY A 289 -12.17 47.61 -14.31
C GLY A 289 -10.68 47.60 -13.96
N GLY A 290 -9.82 47.51 -14.99
CA GLY A 290 -8.43 48.03 -15.03
C GLY A 290 -7.37 47.23 -14.25
N TYR A 291 -6.09 47.19 -14.63
CA TYR A 291 -5.23 48.15 -15.35
C TYR A 291 -4.69 47.62 -16.69
N ASP A 292 -4.46 48.53 -17.65
CA ASP A 292 -3.53 48.35 -18.76
C ASP A 292 -2.09 48.49 -18.25
N ASP A 293 -1.24 47.49 -18.54
CA ASP A 293 0.20 47.61 -18.87
C ASP A 293 0.69 46.32 -19.54
#